data_AF-A0A433R0E7-F1
#
_entry.id   AF-A0A433R0E7-F1
#
_cell.length_a   1.000
_cell.length_b   1.000
_cell.length_c   1.000
_cell.angle_alpha   90.00
_cell.angle_beta   90.00
_cell.angle_gamma   90.00
#
_symmetry.space_group_name_H-M   'P 1'
#
loop_
_entity.id
_entity.type
_entity.pdbx_description
1 polymer ?
#
loop_
_entity_poly.entity_id
_entity_poly.type
_entity_poly.pdbx_seq_one_letter_code
_entity_poly.pdbx_strand_id
1 'polypeptide(L)'
;MVKLGKPDPEGYTGAGRELVFLPEECTVVEDATVGVRAAKASGMHSIGLLTTHRKEQMMEVEADVIVRDLSDVQVGIGDDGWLEVTVQE
;
A
#
# COMPACT_ATOMS: atom_id res chain seq x y z
N MET A 1 8.21 -18.17 3.58
CA MET A 1 8.42 -17.52 4.89
C MET A 1 9.30 -16.31 4.65
N VAL A 2 8.85 -15.13 5.10
CA VAL A 2 9.59 -13.86 4.98
C VAL A 2 10.82 -13.88 5.89
N LYS A 3 12.00 -13.52 5.38
CA LYS A 3 13.25 -13.49 6.13
C LYS A 3 13.61 -12.08 6.60
N LEU A 4 13.31 -11.07 5.80
CA LEU A 4 13.57 -9.66 6.06
C LEU A 4 12.24 -8.92 6.29
N GLY A 5 12.11 -8.30 7.46
CA GLY A 5 10.95 -7.49 7.78
C GLY A 5 11.01 -6.10 7.13
N LYS A 6 9.87 -5.40 7.15
CA LYS A 6 9.76 -3.99 6.76
C LYS A 6 10.87 -3.15 7.44
N PRO A 7 11.59 -2.27 6.73
CA PRO A 7 11.24 -1.71 5.42
C PRO A 7 11.70 -2.51 4.20
N ASP A 8 12.22 -3.74 4.38
CA ASP A 8 12.53 -4.59 3.24
C ASP A 8 11.26 -4.99 2.47
N PRO A 9 11.26 -5.00 1.13
CA PRO A 9 10.10 -5.31 0.31
C PRO A 9 9.76 -6.81 0.24
N GLU A 10 10.56 -7.72 0.80
CA GLU A 10 10.41 -9.19 0.65
C GLU A 10 8.97 -9.67 0.86
N GLY A 11 8.28 -9.13 1.88
CA GLY A 11 6.88 -9.48 2.15
C GLY A 11 5.93 -9.13 0.99
N TYR A 12 6.04 -7.92 0.45
CA TYR A 12 5.16 -7.44 -0.62
C TYR A 12 5.54 -8.03 -1.98
N THR A 13 6.83 -8.05 -2.32
CA THR A 13 7.33 -8.69 -3.54
C THR A 13 6.98 -10.18 -3.56
N GLY A 14 7.05 -10.87 -2.41
CA GLY A 14 6.61 -12.25 -2.28
C GLY A 14 5.11 -12.42 -2.54
N ALA A 15 4.28 -11.58 -1.91
CA ALA A 15 2.82 -11.63 -2.10
C ALA A 15 2.40 -11.39 -3.55
N GLY A 16 2.93 -10.36 -4.21
CA GLY A 16 2.61 -10.08 -5.62
C GLY A 16 2.98 -11.25 -6.54
N ARG A 17 4.15 -11.88 -6.30
CA ARG A 17 4.58 -13.07 -7.05
C ARG A 17 3.69 -14.29 -6.81
N GLU A 18 3.26 -14.52 -5.59
CA GLU A 18 2.36 -15.64 -5.24
C GLU A 18 0.97 -15.46 -5.85
N LEU A 19 0.48 -14.22 -5.92
CA LEU A 19 -0.80 -13.86 -6.52
C LEU A 19 -0.72 -13.66 -8.05
N VAL A 20 0.48 -13.70 -8.63
CA VAL A 20 0.75 -13.56 -10.08
C VAL A 20 0.35 -12.17 -10.61
N PHE A 21 0.62 -11.12 -9.84
CA PHE A 21 0.45 -9.72 -10.25
C PHE A 21 1.78 -9.00 -10.37
N LEU A 22 1.85 -8.06 -11.30
CA LEU A 22 2.96 -7.10 -11.40
C LEU A 22 2.90 -6.10 -10.23
N PRO A 23 4.03 -5.53 -9.80
CA PRO A 23 4.04 -4.54 -8.74
C PRO A 23 3.10 -3.36 -8.99
N GLU A 24 3.06 -2.83 -10.21
CA GLU A 24 2.19 -1.73 -10.63
C GLU A 24 0.68 -2.08 -10.63
N GLU A 25 0.34 -3.36 -10.59
CA GLU A 25 -1.04 -3.85 -10.46
C GLU A 25 -1.46 -4.02 -8.99
N CYS A 26 -0.54 -3.80 -8.05
CA CYS A 26 -0.76 -4.01 -6.62
C CYS A 26 -0.82 -2.67 -5.86
N THR A 27 -1.78 -2.56 -4.94
CA THR A 27 -1.88 -1.45 -3.98
C THR A 27 -1.74 -1.97 -2.56
N VAL A 28 -0.85 -1.38 -1.78
CA VAL A 28 -0.61 -1.68 -0.36
C VAL A 28 -1.27 -0.62 0.50
N VAL A 29 -2.09 -1.03 1.48
CA VAL A 29 -2.61 -0.14 2.51
C VAL A 29 -1.78 -0.29 3.79
N GLU A 30 -1.27 0.81 4.33
CA GLU A 30 -0.32 0.81 5.44
C GLU A 30 -0.56 1.94 6.44
N ASP A 31 -0.41 1.64 7.73
CA ASP A 31 -0.46 2.64 8.81
C ASP A 31 0.94 2.93 9.41
N ALA A 32 1.98 2.19 8.99
CA ALA A 32 3.35 2.35 9.45
C ALA A 32 4.29 2.92 8.38
N THR A 33 5.15 3.87 8.77
CA THR A 33 6.16 4.48 7.87
C THR A 33 7.13 3.46 7.26
N VAL A 34 7.56 2.46 8.05
CA VAL A 34 8.40 1.36 7.54
C VAL A 34 7.67 0.49 6.52
N GLY A 35 6.35 0.38 6.65
CA GLY A 35 5.49 -0.34 5.74
C GLY A 35 5.34 0.35 4.39
N VAL A 36 5.08 1.66 4.40
CA VAL A 36 5.07 2.47 3.17
C VAL A 36 6.41 2.37 2.45
N ARG A 37 7.55 2.45 3.17
CA ARG A 37 8.88 2.25 2.56
C ARG A 37 9.03 0.89 1.89
N ALA A 38 8.52 -0.18 2.51
CA ALA A 38 8.55 -1.51 1.93
C ALA A 38 7.67 -1.60 0.67
N ALA A 39 6.47 -0.99 0.68
CA ALA A 39 5.59 -0.93 -0.48
C ALA A 39 6.28 -0.24 -1.67
N LYS A 40 6.86 0.95 -1.43
CA LYS A 40 7.63 1.67 -2.44
C LYS A 40 8.83 0.88 -2.95
N ALA A 41 9.59 0.26 -2.06
CA ALA A 41 10.74 -0.57 -2.44
C ALA A 41 10.33 -1.81 -3.25
N SER A 42 9.08 -2.26 -3.14
CA SER A 42 8.54 -3.36 -3.95
C SER A 42 8.05 -2.90 -5.34
N GLY A 43 7.97 -1.59 -5.59
CA GLY A 43 7.42 -1.02 -6.82
C GLY A 43 5.90 -0.97 -6.86
N MET A 44 5.23 -1.20 -5.74
CA MET A 44 3.77 -1.17 -5.61
C MET A 44 3.27 0.21 -5.21
N HIS A 45 1.99 0.50 -5.50
CA HIS A 45 1.31 1.70 -5.00
C HIS A 45 1.03 1.60 -3.50
N SER A 46 0.95 2.75 -2.82
CA SER A 46 0.76 2.84 -1.37
C SER A 46 -0.34 3.82 -0.96
N ILE A 47 -1.21 3.36 -0.07
CA ILE A 47 -2.20 4.18 0.64
C ILE A 47 -1.79 4.21 2.12
N GLY A 48 -1.31 5.36 2.58
CA GLY A 48 -0.93 5.62 3.95
C GLY A 48 -2.12 6.05 4.83
N LEU A 49 -2.32 5.38 5.96
CA LEU A 49 -3.36 5.69 6.93
C LEU A 49 -2.82 6.59 8.06
N LEU A 50 -3.61 7.58 8.49
CA LEU A 50 -3.28 8.46 9.62
C LEU A 50 -3.72 7.90 10.99
N THR A 51 -3.95 6.59 11.08
CA THR A 51 -4.38 5.92 12.32
C THR A 51 -3.24 5.75 13.33
N THR A 52 -1.98 5.72 12.86
CA THR A 52 -0.80 5.48 13.70
C THR A 52 0.26 6.58 13.57
N HIS A 53 0.46 7.15 12.38
CA HIS A 53 1.43 8.23 12.14
C HIS A 53 0.75 9.50 11.63
N ARG A 54 1.39 10.64 11.84
CA ARG A 54 0.90 11.93 11.34
C ARG A 54 1.17 12.09 9.83
N LYS A 55 0.40 12.99 9.20
CA LYS A 55 0.50 13.27 7.76
C LYS A 55 1.91 13.63 7.32
N GLU A 56 2.63 14.43 8.11
CA GLU A 56 4.00 14.83 7.79
C GLU A 56 4.94 13.62 7.69
N GLN A 57 4.78 12.64 8.58
CA GLN A 57 5.60 11.43 8.59
C GLN A 57 5.30 10.52 7.39
N MET A 58 4.02 10.49 6.95
CA MET A 58 3.61 9.76 5.75
C MET A 58 4.11 10.43 4.46
N MET A 59 4.15 11.77 4.45
CA MET A 59 4.76 12.54 3.35
C MET A 59 6.28 12.33 3.29
N GLU A 60 6.98 12.26 4.44
CA GLU A 60 8.43 12.00 4.49
C GLU A 60 8.83 10.64 3.90
N VAL A 61 7.95 9.64 4.02
CA VAL A 61 8.13 8.33 3.37
C VAL A 61 7.44 8.23 2.01
N GLU A 62 6.92 9.36 1.53
CA GLU A 62 6.35 9.55 0.20
C GLU A 62 5.26 8.53 -0.15
N ALA A 63 4.32 8.29 0.77
CA ALA A 63 3.10 7.52 0.47
C ALA A 63 2.37 8.13 -0.74
N ASP A 64 1.92 7.30 -1.69
CA ASP A 64 1.31 7.80 -2.93
C ASP A 64 -0.03 8.48 -2.69
N VAL A 65 -0.81 7.94 -1.76
CA VAL A 65 -2.06 8.51 -1.25
C VAL A 65 -2.02 8.51 0.28
N ILE A 66 -2.58 9.53 0.92
CA ILE A 66 -2.70 9.62 2.37
C ILE A 66 -4.15 9.90 2.76
N VAL A 67 -4.76 9.02 3.55
CA VAL A 67 -6.15 9.11 4.01
C VAL A 67 -6.24 9.05 5.54
N ARG A 68 -7.35 9.51 6.13
CA ARG A 68 -7.49 9.50 7.60
C ARG A 68 -7.47 8.07 8.13
N ASP A 69 -8.32 7.23 7.56
CA ASP A 69 -8.48 5.83 7.90
C ASP A 69 -9.22 5.09 6.75
N LEU A 70 -9.55 3.81 6.95
CA LEU A 70 -10.20 2.99 5.92
C LEU A 70 -11.62 3.46 5.54
N SER A 71 -12.28 4.34 6.31
CA SER A 71 -13.57 4.91 5.91
C SER A 71 -13.50 5.75 4.64
N ASP A 72 -12.31 6.24 4.34
CA ASP A 72 -12.03 7.09 3.18
C ASP A 72 -11.64 6.25 1.94
N VAL A 73 -11.61 4.91 2.06
CA VAL A 73 -11.27 3.97 1.00
C VAL A 73 -12.51 3.17 0.61
N GLN A 74 -12.84 3.18 -0.67
CA GLN A 74 -13.89 2.35 -1.25
C GLN A 74 -13.29 1.39 -2.27
N VAL A 75 -13.78 0.15 -2.25
CA VAL A 75 -13.36 -0.89 -3.19
C VAL A 75 -14.59 -1.39 -3.94
N GLY A 76 -14.57 -1.25 -5.25
CA GLY A 76 -15.51 -1.87 -6.18
C GLY A 76 -14.88 -3.04 -6.93
N ILE A 77 -15.71 -3.80 -7.64
CA ILE A 77 -15.26 -4.76 -8.66
C ILE A 77 -15.69 -4.18 -10.00
N GLY A 78 -14.72 -3.88 -10.85
CA GLY A 78 -14.96 -3.41 -12.22
C GLY A 78 -15.54 -4.50 -13.11
N ASP A 79 -16.13 -4.11 -14.24
CA ASP A 79 -16.71 -5.04 -15.22
C ASP A 79 -15.66 -5.99 -15.84
N ASP A 80 -14.38 -5.62 -15.75
CA ASP A 80 -13.22 -6.41 -16.17
C ASP A 80 -12.71 -7.37 -15.08
N GLY A 81 -13.35 -7.38 -13.90
CA GLY A 81 -13.00 -8.21 -12.76
C GLY A 81 -11.89 -7.67 -11.87
N TRP A 82 -11.34 -6.48 -12.18
CA TRP A 82 -10.33 -5.83 -11.34
C TRP A 82 -10.96 -5.12 -10.14
N LEU A 83 -10.16 -4.92 -9.10
CA LEU A 83 -10.55 -4.07 -7.98
C LEU A 83 -10.38 -2.61 -8.37
N GLU A 84 -11.45 -1.84 -8.29
CA GLU A 84 -11.42 -0.38 -8.42
C GLU A 84 -11.30 0.23 -7.02
N VAL A 85 -10.15 0.85 -6.74
CA VAL A 85 -9.89 1.50 -5.46
C VAL A 85 -10.11 3.01 -5.61
N THR A 86 -11.09 3.55 -4.90
CA THR A 86 -11.37 4.98 -4.84
C THR A 86 -11.04 5.51 -3.45
N VAL A 87 -10.38 6.66 -3.40
CA VAL A 87 -10.02 7.36 -2.16
C VAL A 87 -10.72 8.71 -2.11
N GLN A 88 -11.23 9.08 -0.94
CA GLN A 88 -11.83 10.38 -0.68
C GLN A 88 -10.87 11.17 0.20
N GLU A 89 -10.50 12.38 -0.22
CA GLU A 89 -9.69 13.30 0.60
C GLU A 89 -10.53 14.13 1.58
#